data_AF-A0A944NCD3-F1
#
_entry.id   AF-A0A944NCD3-F1
#
_cell.length_a   1.000
_cell.length_b   1.000
_cell.length_c   1.000
_cell.angle_alpha   90.00
_cell.angle_beta   90.00
_cell.angle_gamma   90.00
#
_symmetry.space_group_name_H-M   'P 1'
#
loop_
_entity.id
_entity.type
_entity.pdbx_description
1 polymer ?
#
loop_
_entity_poly.entity_id
_entity_poly.type
_entity_poly.pdbx_seq_one_letter_code
_entity_poly.pdbx_strand_id
1 'polypeptide(L)'
;MMIKKLALFILFALLVSPSLYAFTAIQSRAELILNQVYYISTFGLNVRSADQVGDNILGSLERNDEVRIIDANSSLRGNYVEVEVIKHENDLLPSERFYISFKYLSPIKIDYKHFNGKYFMIQNIATEKIRVYRKECNQQRCNHKMIFEANMAAGEDVDGVRTNVGSYRITYWWKFYEDGKQHYPSWYAPGYPKLPKPGKGFLSWFKKRRMPKVEGGKVGIMRGAFGWYTAYVGPNNHSQWTHGTLGWGADKDKFILKTKKYWTNVFVNPRSSGCSRTDNEAIAYLREILPLGTPIIKIYAYEELMDQTLSRYSEHTPTWNYILTKEGAQTNGPSSDRNKVLTRGVRPDQIIEEGSYAIDQMPTPTTFTVKSEFRRKIGQSGNVYGVEPADMHGVFYIDTGLVRGYRHPTDARILRGGYKDELVPSFIEYK
;
A
#
# COMPACT_ATOMS: atom_id res chain seq x y z
N MET A 1 -54.96 -14.44 -45.78
CA MET A 1 -54.24 -15.13 -44.69
C MET A 1 -52.85 -14.52 -44.57
N MET A 2 -52.73 -13.44 -43.80
CA MET A 2 -51.46 -12.75 -43.52
C MET A 2 -51.55 -12.21 -42.08
N ILE A 3 -50.88 -12.86 -41.15
CA ILE A 3 -50.74 -12.37 -39.78
C ILE A 3 -49.26 -12.08 -39.54
N LYS A 4 -49.00 -10.79 -39.34
CA LYS A 4 -47.73 -10.18 -38.94
C LYS A 4 -47.26 -10.80 -37.62
N LYS A 5 -46.02 -11.29 -37.55
CA LYS A 5 -45.31 -11.51 -36.27
C LYS A 5 -44.38 -10.33 -36.02
N LEU A 6 -44.78 -9.51 -35.06
CA LEU A 6 -44.04 -8.43 -34.44
C LEU A 6 -42.98 -9.06 -33.52
N ALA A 7 -41.70 -8.98 -33.88
CA ALA A 7 -40.61 -9.35 -32.99
C ALA A 7 -40.15 -8.10 -32.22
N LEU A 8 -40.51 -8.08 -30.95
CA LEU A 8 -40.18 -7.06 -29.96
C LEU A 8 -38.67 -7.05 -29.70
N PHE A 9 -37.98 -6.01 -30.19
CA PHE A 9 -36.60 -5.71 -29.78
C PHE A 9 -36.62 -5.16 -28.35
N ILE A 10 -36.41 -6.02 -27.36
CA ILE A 10 -36.09 -5.59 -25.99
C ILE A 10 -34.59 -5.26 -25.97
N LEU A 11 -34.29 -3.97 -26.02
CA LEU A 11 -32.97 -3.43 -25.77
C LEU A 11 -32.67 -3.59 -24.27
N PHE A 12 -32.02 -4.69 -23.88
CA PHE A 12 -31.44 -4.81 -22.53
C PHE A 12 -30.20 -3.92 -22.48
N ALA A 13 -30.39 -2.67 -22.08
CA ALA A 13 -29.31 -1.83 -21.59
C ALA A 13 -28.79 -2.48 -20.30
N LEU A 14 -27.74 -3.31 -20.42
CA LEU A 14 -26.94 -3.76 -19.29
C LEU A 14 -26.29 -2.52 -18.67
N LEU A 15 -26.94 -2.00 -17.63
CA LEU A 15 -26.31 -1.20 -16.59
C LEU A 15 -25.18 -2.06 -16.00
N VAL A 16 -23.98 -1.90 -16.55
CA VAL A 16 -22.76 -2.45 -15.98
C VAL A 16 -22.52 -1.70 -14.68
N SER A 17 -23.03 -2.28 -13.60
CA SER A 17 -22.69 -1.90 -12.24
C SER A 17 -21.17 -2.06 -12.04
N PRO A 18 -20.47 -1.14 -11.35
CA PRO A 18 -19.02 -1.22 -11.15
C PRO A 18 -18.56 -2.38 -10.24
N SER A 19 -19.45 -3.34 -9.94
CA SER A 19 -19.27 -4.43 -8.98
C SER A 19 -18.82 -5.77 -9.58
N LEU A 20 -18.48 -5.82 -10.88
CA LEU A 20 -18.04 -7.05 -11.55
C LEU A 20 -16.53 -7.10 -11.78
N TYR A 21 -15.76 -7.08 -10.69
CA TYR A 21 -14.48 -7.79 -10.63
C TYR A 21 -14.54 -8.77 -9.45
N ALA A 22 -15.56 -9.63 -9.45
CA ALA A 22 -15.52 -10.85 -8.65
C ALA A 22 -14.48 -11.75 -9.31
N PHE A 23 -13.25 -11.70 -8.81
CA PHE A 23 -12.16 -12.59 -9.18
C PHE A 23 -12.60 -14.02 -8.90
N THR A 24 -12.96 -14.81 -9.93
CA THR A 24 -13.16 -16.25 -9.76
C THR A 24 -11.78 -16.89 -9.70
N ALA A 25 -11.23 -16.98 -8.49
CA ALA A 25 -10.07 -17.82 -8.24
C ALA A 25 -10.38 -19.24 -8.71
N ILE A 26 -9.40 -19.93 -9.30
CA ILE A 26 -9.58 -21.31 -9.78
C ILE A 26 -10.02 -22.18 -8.61
N GLN A 27 -11.23 -22.73 -8.70
CA GLN A 27 -11.83 -23.48 -7.59
C GLN A 27 -11.48 -24.95 -7.64
N SER A 28 -11.15 -25.49 -8.80
CA SER A 28 -10.85 -26.91 -8.98
C SER A 28 -9.71 -27.14 -9.98
N ARG A 29 -9.03 -28.28 -9.85
CA ARG A 29 -8.00 -28.71 -10.81
C ARG A 29 -8.55 -28.88 -12.22
N ALA A 30 -9.83 -29.25 -12.34
CA ALA A 30 -10.48 -29.49 -13.63
C ALA A 30 -10.63 -28.23 -14.50
N GLU A 31 -10.52 -27.04 -13.89
CA GLU A 31 -10.53 -25.76 -14.61
C GLU A 31 -9.16 -25.42 -15.23
N LEU A 32 -8.11 -26.19 -14.92
CA LEU A 32 -6.77 -25.95 -15.43
C LEU A 32 -6.59 -26.56 -16.82
N ILE A 33 -6.00 -25.79 -17.71
CA ILE A 33 -5.65 -26.20 -19.06
C ILE A 33 -4.14 -26.40 -19.11
N LEU A 34 -3.70 -27.61 -19.50
CA LEU A 34 -2.29 -27.93 -19.66
C LEU A 34 -1.65 -27.03 -20.73
N ASN A 35 -0.40 -26.64 -20.53
CA ASN A 35 0.38 -25.74 -21.36
C ASN A 35 -0.17 -24.31 -21.50
N GLN A 36 -1.27 -23.97 -20.82
CA GLN A 36 -1.75 -22.60 -20.74
C GLN A 36 -0.95 -21.79 -19.72
N VAL A 37 -0.73 -20.52 -20.05
CA VAL A 37 -0.12 -19.54 -19.14
C VAL A 37 -1.19 -18.99 -18.19
N TYR A 38 -0.85 -18.99 -16.90
CA TYR A 38 -1.62 -18.39 -15.82
C TYR A 38 -0.76 -17.35 -15.10
N TYR A 39 -1.46 -16.49 -14.36
CA TYR A 39 -0.88 -15.42 -13.56
C TYR A 39 -1.11 -15.70 -12.08
N ILE A 40 -0.12 -15.38 -11.24
CA ILE A 40 -0.29 -15.49 -9.79
C ILE A 40 -1.27 -14.40 -9.30
N SER A 41 -2.23 -14.78 -8.47
CA SER A 41 -3.29 -13.88 -7.98
C SER A 41 -3.05 -13.32 -6.58
N THR A 42 -2.11 -13.90 -5.83
CA THR A 42 -1.71 -13.47 -4.48
C THR A 42 -0.35 -12.77 -4.49
N PHE A 43 -0.03 -12.09 -3.39
CA PHE A 43 1.34 -11.62 -3.12
C PHE A 43 2.05 -12.71 -2.34
N GLY A 44 3.25 -13.10 -2.76
CA GLY A 44 4.01 -14.20 -2.18
C GLY A 44 3.29 -15.56 -2.24
N LEU A 45 3.45 -16.27 -3.36
CA LEU A 45 3.09 -17.68 -3.50
C LEU A 45 4.33 -18.54 -3.41
N ASN A 46 4.45 -19.37 -2.38
CA ASN A 46 5.58 -20.28 -2.24
C ASN A 46 5.65 -21.25 -3.43
N VAL A 47 6.85 -21.34 -4.01
CA VAL A 47 7.23 -22.34 -5.01
C VAL A 47 7.95 -23.47 -4.31
N ARG A 48 7.64 -24.72 -4.65
CA ARG A 48 8.18 -25.89 -3.97
C ARG A 48 8.83 -26.89 -4.93
N SER A 49 9.78 -27.67 -4.45
CA SER A 49 10.38 -28.78 -5.20
C SER A 49 9.54 -30.07 -5.18
N ALA A 50 8.49 -30.13 -4.35
CA ALA A 50 7.54 -31.24 -4.33
C ALA A 50 6.11 -30.76 -4.07
N ASP A 51 5.12 -31.57 -4.44
CA ASP A 51 3.68 -31.31 -4.37
C ASP A 51 3.08 -31.40 -2.95
N GLN A 52 3.90 -31.20 -1.92
CA GLN A 52 3.52 -31.33 -0.51
C GLN A 52 4.12 -30.22 0.36
N VAL A 53 3.48 -29.97 1.50
CA VAL A 53 3.99 -29.02 2.50
C VAL A 53 5.12 -29.68 3.28
N GLY A 54 6.30 -29.04 3.28
CA GLY A 54 7.47 -29.45 4.04
C GLY A 54 8.59 -28.42 3.91
N ASP A 55 9.80 -28.84 4.26
CA ASP A 55 11.04 -28.07 4.05
C ASP A 55 11.53 -28.21 2.61
N ASN A 56 10.75 -27.67 1.68
CA ASN A 56 10.94 -27.82 0.24
C ASN A 56 10.63 -26.55 -0.54
N ILE A 57 10.67 -25.38 0.14
CA ILE A 57 10.39 -24.09 -0.48
C ILE A 57 11.62 -23.64 -1.25
N LEU A 58 11.45 -23.39 -2.55
CA LEU A 58 12.48 -22.92 -3.47
C LEU A 58 12.50 -21.39 -3.61
N GLY A 59 11.44 -20.72 -3.17
CA GLY A 59 11.27 -19.28 -3.27
C GLY A 59 9.80 -18.92 -3.31
N SER A 60 9.47 -17.72 -3.80
CA SER A 60 8.09 -17.24 -3.92
C SER A 60 7.84 -16.42 -5.16
N LEU A 61 6.69 -16.62 -5.80
CA LEU A 61 6.21 -15.80 -6.90
C LEU A 61 5.33 -14.64 -6.40
N GLU A 62 5.38 -13.51 -7.08
CA GLU A 62 4.53 -12.36 -6.80
C GLU A 62 3.31 -12.31 -7.72
N ARG A 63 2.34 -11.45 -7.35
CA ARG A 63 1.15 -11.24 -8.18
C ARG A 63 1.54 -10.86 -9.61
N ASN A 64 0.90 -11.49 -10.58
CA ASN A 64 1.12 -11.36 -12.03
C ASN A 64 2.43 -11.96 -12.56
N ASP A 65 3.22 -12.65 -11.73
CA ASP A 65 4.23 -13.59 -12.25
C ASP A 65 3.54 -14.66 -13.11
N GLU A 66 4.24 -15.13 -14.13
CA GLU A 66 3.69 -15.94 -15.21
C GLU A 66 4.20 -17.37 -15.08
N VAL A 67 3.26 -18.32 -15.09
CA VAL A 67 3.54 -19.75 -14.99
C VAL A 67 2.75 -20.52 -16.03
N ARG A 68 3.33 -21.59 -16.57
CA ARG A 68 2.67 -22.51 -17.48
C ARG A 68 2.36 -23.81 -16.74
N ILE A 69 1.13 -24.32 -16.85
CA ILE A 69 0.77 -25.61 -16.24
C ILE A 69 1.42 -26.75 -17.03
N ILE A 70 2.24 -27.56 -16.35
CA ILE A 70 2.88 -28.73 -16.93
C ILE A 70 2.13 -30.00 -16.53
N ASP A 71 1.75 -30.13 -15.26
CA ASP A 71 0.95 -31.24 -14.76
C ASP A 71 -0.11 -30.77 -13.75
N ALA A 72 -1.35 -31.20 -13.97
CA ALA A 72 -2.49 -30.96 -13.10
C ALA A 72 -3.21 -32.25 -12.67
N ASN A 73 -2.58 -33.41 -12.88
CA ASN A 73 -3.14 -34.73 -12.60
C ASN A 73 -3.63 -34.86 -11.15
N SER A 74 -4.71 -35.63 -10.94
CA SER A 74 -5.29 -35.93 -9.64
C SER A 74 -4.36 -36.74 -8.73
N SER A 75 -3.30 -37.36 -9.27
CA SER A 75 -2.25 -38.00 -8.49
C SER A 75 -1.41 -37.01 -7.65
N LEU A 76 -1.39 -35.73 -8.03
CA LEU A 76 -0.70 -34.70 -7.26
C LEU A 76 -1.44 -34.38 -5.96
N ARG A 77 -0.70 -34.24 -4.86
CA ARG A 77 -1.26 -34.08 -3.53
C ARG A 77 -1.91 -32.71 -3.33
N GLY A 78 -3.01 -32.71 -2.56
CA GLY A 78 -3.67 -31.49 -2.07
C GLY A 78 -4.11 -30.54 -3.19
N ASN A 79 -3.66 -29.28 -3.11
CA ASN A 79 -3.99 -28.23 -4.08
C ASN A 79 -2.83 -27.88 -5.03
N TYR A 80 -1.83 -28.76 -5.18
CA TYR A 80 -0.60 -28.45 -5.94
C TYR A 80 -0.62 -28.91 -7.39
N VAL A 81 -0.06 -28.09 -8.28
CA VAL A 81 0.18 -28.42 -9.69
C VAL A 81 1.65 -28.17 -10.05
N GLU A 82 2.15 -28.92 -11.02
CA GLU A 82 3.47 -28.71 -11.59
C GLU A 82 3.42 -27.60 -12.62
N VAL A 83 4.39 -26.69 -12.54
CA VAL A 83 4.48 -25.55 -13.43
C VAL A 83 5.89 -25.33 -13.95
N GLU A 84 5.95 -24.71 -15.12
CA GLU A 84 7.13 -24.01 -15.62
C GLU A 84 6.98 -22.53 -15.27
N VAL A 85 7.98 -21.95 -14.61
CA VAL A 85 7.98 -20.52 -14.29
C VAL A 85 8.52 -19.76 -15.50
N ILE A 86 7.67 -18.97 -16.15
CA ILE A 86 8.02 -18.22 -17.37
C ILE A 86 8.62 -16.86 -17.02
N LYS A 87 8.00 -16.16 -16.07
CA LYS A 87 8.40 -14.82 -15.64
C LYS A 87 8.19 -14.67 -14.15
N HIS A 88 9.22 -14.20 -13.46
CA HIS A 88 9.19 -13.98 -12.03
C HIS A 88 9.98 -12.73 -11.65
N GLU A 89 9.55 -12.04 -10.58
CA GLU A 89 10.28 -10.90 -10.02
C GLU A 89 11.33 -11.33 -8.96
N ASN A 90 11.02 -12.35 -8.15
CA ASN A 90 11.91 -12.83 -7.08
C ASN A 90 12.83 -13.95 -7.56
N ASP A 91 14.02 -14.07 -6.99
CA ASP A 91 14.90 -15.20 -7.26
C ASP A 91 14.31 -16.53 -6.75
N LEU A 92 14.45 -17.59 -7.56
CA LEU A 92 14.07 -18.96 -7.21
C LEU A 92 15.32 -19.84 -7.18
N LEU A 93 15.40 -20.73 -6.18
CA LEU A 93 16.42 -21.77 -6.16
C LEU A 93 16.24 -22.71 -7.37
N PRO A 94 17.34 -23.11 -8.03
CA PRO A 94 17.27 -24.06 -9.15
C PRO A 94 16.60 -25.37 -8.74
N SER A 95 15.74 -25.90 -9.62
CA SER A 95 15.08 -27.19 -9.46
C SER A 95 14.66 -27.73 -10.83
N GLU A 96 14.60 -29.04 -10.97
CA GLU A 96 14.06 -29.68 -12.18
C GLU A 96 12.55 -29.50 -12.31
N ARG A 97 11.85 -29.37 -11.17
CA ARG A 97 10.40 -29.25 -11.10
C ARG A 97 9.97 -28.21 -10.09
N PHE A 98 8.90 -27.49 -10.41
CA PHE A 98 8.30 -26.49 -9.55
C PHE A 98 6.83 -26.80 -9.31
N TYR A 99 6.43 -26.76 -8.04
CA TYR A 99 5.05 -26.99 -7.60
C TYR A 99 4.50 -25.77 -6.89
N ILE A 100 3.27 -25.39 -7.25
CA ILE A 100 2.54 -24.27 -6.65
C ILE A 100 1.08 -24.64 -6.40
N SER A 101 0.42 -23.90 -5.50
CA SER A 101 -1.01 -24.10 -5.26
C SER A 101 -1.85 -23.48 -6.39
N PHE A 102 -2.67 -24.28 -7.09
CA PHE A 102 -3.50 -23.78 -8.20
C PHE A 102 -4.59 -22.80 -7.74
N LYS A 103 -4.92 -22.78 -6.45
CA LYS A 103 -5.92 -21.86 -5.86
C LYS A 103 -5.53 -20.39 -6.02
N TYR A 104 -4.26 -20.11 -6.30
CA TYR A 104 -3.72 -18.77 -6.48
C TYR A 104 -3.36 -18.47 -7.94
N LEU A 105 -3.93 -19.22 -8.88
CA LEU A 105 -3.79 -18.94 -10.30
C LEU A 105 -4.97 -18.14 -10.83
N SER A 106 -4.69 -17.34 -11.84
CA SER A 106 -5.67 -16.61 -12.63
C SER A 106 -5.41 -16.80 -14.11
N PRO A 107 -6.43 -17.04 -14.95
CA PRO A 107 -6.28 -17.01 -16.39
C PRO A 107 -6.10 -15.57 -16.91
N ILE A 108 -6.33 -14.54 -16.08
CA ILE A 108 -6.30 -13.13 -16.47
C ILE A 108 -5.29 -12.39 -15.62
N LYS A 109 -4.42 -11.62 -16.28
CA LYS A 109 -3.50 -10.71 -15.60
C LYS A 109 -4.27 -9.58 -14.95
N ILE A 110 -4.05 -9.35 -13.66
CA ILE A 110 -4.65 -8.21 -12.97
C ILE A 110 -3.81 -6.98 -13.23
N ASP A 111 -4.23 -6.14 -14.18
CA ASP A 111 -3.59 -4.86 -14.45
C ASP A 111 -4.38 -3.71 -13.82
N TYR A 112 -3.74 -2.97 -12.91
CA TYR A 112 -4.30 -1.79 -12.27
C TYR A 112 -3.87 -0.48 -12.94
N LYS A 113 -3.10 -0.53 -14.03
CA LYS A 113 -2.58 0.67 -14.70
C LYS A 113 -3.70 1.64 -15.04
N HIS A 114 -4.79 1.11 -15.61
CA HIS A 114 -5.99 1.86 -15.98
C HIS A 114 -7.06 1.80 -14.87
N PHE A 115 -6.92 2.68 -13.89
CA PHE A 115 -7.90 2.81 -12.80
C PHE A 115 -8.78 4.06 -12.94
N ASN A 116 -10.09 3.84 -13.09
CA ASN A 116 -11.09 4.91 -13.26
C ASN A 116 -11.76 5.33 -11.93
N GLY A 117 -11.03 5.30 -10.82
CA GLY A 117 -11.58 5.83 -9.56
C GLY A 117 -11.37 7.33 -9.39
N LYS A 118 -12.13 7.86 -8.43
CA LYS A 118 -12.25 9.28 -8.11
C LYS A 118 -11.01 9.87 -7.44
N TYR A 119 -10.23 9.05 -6.74
CA TYR A 119 -9.10 9.53 -5.93
C TYR A 119 -7.76 9.04 -6.48
N PHE A 120 -6.72 9.78 -6.14
CA PHE A 120 -5.32 9.37 -6.24
C PHE A 120 -4.54 9.99 -5.08
N MET A 121 -3.37 9.40 -4.78
CA MET A 121 -2.50 9.85 -3.69
C MET A 121 -1.15 10.25 -4.25
N ILE A 122 -0.61 11.36 -3.78
CA ILE A 122 0.78 11.77 -4.01
C ILE A 122 1.52 11.69 -2.68
N GLN A 123 2.67 11.04 -2.69
CA GLN A 123 3.64 11.02 -1.61
C GLN A 123 4.83 11.87 -2.05
N ASN A 124 4.97 13.07 -1.49
CA ASN A 124 6.16 13.88 -1.73
C ASN A 124 7.22 13.46 -0.72
N ILE A 125 8.18 12.65 -1.18
CA ILE A 125 9.26 12.10 -0.37
C ILE A 125 10.12 13.25 0.20
N ALA A 126 10.39 14.28 -0.61
CA ALA A 126 11.23 15.41 -0.22
C ALA A 126 10.74 16.09 1.07
N THR A 127 9.42 16.29 1.18
CA THR A 127 8.76 16.98 2.29
C THR A 127 8.15 16.02 3.31
N GLU A 128 8.24 14.71 3.06
CA GLU A 128 7.61 13.65 3.84
C GLU A 128 6.11 13.90 4.11
N LYS A 129 5.38 14.27 3.05
CA LYS A 129 3.93 14.51 3.09
C LYS A 129 3.17 13.51 2.21
N ILE A 130 2.01 13.08 2.69
CA ILE A 130 1.00 12.34 1.93
C ILE A 130 -0.16 13.28 1.65
N ARG A 131 -0.60 13.35 0.40
CA ARG A 131 -1.79 14.11 -0.01
C ARG A 131 -2.68 13.28 -0.90
N VAL A 132 -3.98 13.27 -0.61
CA VAL A 132 -5.00 12.63 -1.45
C VAL A 132 -5.80 13.69 -2.18
N TYR A 133 -6.01 13.44 -3.46
CA TYR A 133 -6.71 14.35 -4.35
C TYR A 133 -7.94 13.68 -4.92
N ARG A 134 -9.02 14.44 -5.01
CA ARG A 134 -10.19 14.13 -5.82
C ARG A 134 -9.95 14.63 -7.24
N LYS A 135 -10.01 13.71 -8.21
CA LYS A 135 -9.93 14.04 -9.63
C LYS A 135 -11.08 14.96 -10.02
N GLU A 136 -10.73 16.17 -10.45
CA GLU A 136 -11.62 17.13 -11.10
C GLU A 136 -10.94 17.54 -12.40
N CYS A 137 -11.48 17.09 -13.53
CA CYS A 137 -10.99 17.42 -14.87
C CYS A 137 -12.15 17.87 -15.75
N ASN A 138 -11.92 18.88 -16.57
CA ASN A 138 -12.77 19.22 -17.70
C ASN A 138 -12.06 18.86 -19.02
N GLN A 139 -12.67 19.15 -20.17
CA GLN A 139 -12.11 18.81 -21.48
C GLN A 139 -10.73 19.43 -21.78
N GLN A 140 -10.35 20.48 -21.05
CA GLN A 140 -9.15 21.28 -21.34
C GLN A 140 -8.09 21.21 -20.23
N ARG A 141 -8.48 20.95 -18.99
CA ARG A 141 -7.59 21.02 -17.82
C ARG A 141 -8.08 20.14 -16.67
N CYS A 142 -7.13 19.55 -15.96
CA CYS A 142 -7.36 18.97 -14.64
C CYS A 142 -7.04 20.03 -13.57
N ASN A 143 -7.96 20.22 -12.62
CA ASN A 143 -7.77 21.10 -11.47
C ASN A 143 -8.28 20.38 -10.22
N HIS A 144 -7.56 19.34 -9.81
CA HIS A 144 -7.97 18.47 -8.73
C HIS A 144 -8.10 19.24 -7.41
N LYS A 145 -8.78 18.63 -6.45
CA LYS A 145 -8.95 19.19 -5.10
C LYS A 145 -8.31 18.25 -4.09
N MET A 146 -7.38 18.76 -3.29
CA MET A 146 -6.86 18.04 -2.13
C MET A 146 -7.99 17.82 -1.14
N ILE A 147 -8.10 16.60 -0.62
CA ILE A 147 -9.16 16.22 0.34
C ILE A 147 -8.60 15.65 1.64
N PHE A 148 -7.28 15.43 1.69
CA PHE A 148 -6.58 14.90 2.84
C PHE A 148 -5.08 15.18 2.74
N GLU A 149 -4.48 15.66 3.81
CA GLU A 149 -3.03 15.74 4.03
C GLU A 149 -2.65 15.00 5.33
N ALA A 150 -1.50 14.33 5.32
CA ALA A 150 -0.88 13.76 6.52
C ALA A 150 0.65 13.79 6.45
N ASN A 151 1.29 13.78 7.61
CA ASN A 151 2.73 13.60 7.71
C ASN A 151 3.10 12.12 7.51
N MET A 152 4.12 11.86 6.72
CA MET A 152 4.77 10.54 6.67
C MET A 152 6.21 10.62 7.16
N ALA A 153 6.86 9.47 7.26
CA ALA A 153 8.29 9.30 7.31
C ALA A 153 8.71 8.43 6.12
N ALA A 154 9.69 8.90 5.35
CA ALA A 154 10.29 8.13 4.27
C ALA A 154 11.35 7.15 4.82
N GLY A 155 11.82 6.24 3.96
CA GLY A 155 13.00 5.41 4.22
C GLY A 155 14.23 6.27 4.50
N GLU A 156 15.22 5.72 5.21
CA GLU A 156 16.42 6.47 5.58
C GLU A 156 17.29 6.86 4.38
N ASP A 157 18.10 7.91 4.55
CA ASP A 157 19.11 8.35 3.59
C ASP A 157 20.33 7.40 3.58
N VAL A 158 20.09 6.11 3.35
CA VAL A 158 21.07 5.02 3.33
C VAL A 158 20.84 4.18 2.07
N ASP A 159 21.93 3.68 1.49
CA ASP A 159 21.85 2.84 0.30
C ASP A 159 20.96 1.60 0.51
N GLY A 160 20.12 1.28 -0.47
CA GLY A 160 19.10 0.23 -0.38
C GLY A 160 17.92 0.49 0.56
N VAL A 161 17.89 1.60 1.29
CA VAL A 161 16.85 1.90 2.31
C VAL A 161 16.01 3.13 1.95
N ARG A 162 16.45 3.96 1.00
CA ARG A 162 15.68 5.11 0.52
C ARG A 162 14.35 4.68 -0.10
N THR A 163 13.33 5.52 0.06
CA THR A 163 12.05 5.31 -0.62
C THR A 163 12.21 5.62 -2.11
N ASN A 164 11.79 4.67 -2.94
CA ASN A 164 11.87 4.79 -4.39
C ASN A 164 10.74 5.68 -4.91
N VAL A 165 11.10 6.62 -5.78
CA VAL A 165 10.12 7.40 -6.54
C VAL A 165 9.43 6.52 -7.59
N GLY A 166 8.32 6.97 -8.15
CA GLY A 166 7.64 6.29 -9.26
C GLY A 166 6.13 6.35 -9.20
N SER A 167 5.48 5.79 -10.23
CA SER A 167 4.03 5.64 -10.29
C SER A 167 3.61 4.22 -9.96
N TYR A 168 2.79 4.06 -8.93
CA TYR A 168 2.31 2.78 -8.42
C TYR A 168 0.78 2.76 -8.35
N ARG A 169 0.23 1.58 -8.07
CA ARG A 169 -1.19 1.36 -7.76
C ARG A 169 -1.31 0.58 -6.46
N ILE A 170 -2.34 0.84 -5.67
CA ILE A 170 -2.67 -0.04 -4.53
C ILE A 170 -3.09 -1.39 -5.08
N THR A 171 -2.36 -2.43 -4.73
CA THR A 171 -2.63 -3.79 -5.22
C THR A 171 -3.30 -4.64 -4.14
N TYR A 172 -3.12 -4.28 -2.86
CA TYR A 172 -3.77 -4.93 -1.72
C TYR A 172 -3.77 -4.05 -0.48
N TRP A 173 -4.65 -4.37 0.45
CA TRP A 173 -4.65 -3.83 1.80
C TRP A 173 -4.52 -4.96 2.80
N TRP A 174 -3.56 -4.87 3.71
CA TRP A 174 -3.43 -5.74 4.86
C TRP A 174 -3.89 -5.02 6.12
N LYS A 175 -4.63 -5.72 6.97
CA LYS A 175 -4.94 -5.27 8.33
C LYS A 175 -4.05 -6.01 9.31
N PHE A 176 -3.32 -5.26 10.13
CA PHE A 176 -2.32 -5.76 11.07
C PHE A 176 -1.28 -6.68 10.40
N TYR A 177 -0.62 -6.16 9.36
CA TYR A 177 0.42 -6.87 8.64
C TYR A 177 1.58 -7.31 9.55
N GLU A 178 2.17 -8.46 9.23
CA GLU A 178 3.34 -9.06 9.85
C GLU A 178 4.31 -9.49 8.76
N ASP A 179 5.61 -9.25 8.95
CA ASP A 179 6.60 -9.69 7.98
C ASP A 179 6.77 -11.22 8.01
N GLY A 180 7.04 -11.83 6.85
CA GLY A 180 7.18 -13.28 6.75
C GLY A 180 8.31 -13.88 7.60
N LYS A 181 9.31 -13.07 7.98
CA LYS A 181 10.41 -13.48 8.87
C LYS A 181 10.10 -13.25 10.37
N GLN A 182 8.92 -12.71 10.69
CA GLN A 182 8.47 -12.40 12.06
C GLN A 182 9.43 -11.51 12.86
N HIS A 183 10.27 -10.70 12.18
CA HIS A 183 11.06 -9.68 12.87
C HIS A 183 10.15 -8.61 13.47
N TYR A 184 9.09 -8.26 12.76
CA TYR A 184 8.07 -7.31 13.13
C TYR A 184 6.72 -8.00 13.28
N PRO A 185 6.49 -8.67 14.42
CA PRO A 185 5.21 -9.24 14.73
C PRO A 185 4.09 -8.22 14.55
N SER A 186 2.93 -8.68 14.08
CA SER A 186 1.72 -7.90 13.80
C SER A 186 1.38 -6.87 14.88
N TRP A 187 0.62 -5.81 14.58
CA TRP A 187 0.09 -4.98 15.68
C TRP A 187 -0.89 -5.77 16.55
N TYR A 188 -1.82 -6.49 15.91
CA TYR A 188 -2.77 -7.39 16.55
C TYR A 188 -2.92 -8.69 15.75
N ALA A 189 -2.86 -9.81 16.46
CA ALA A 189 -3.21 -11.12 15.93
C ALA A 189 -3.86 -11.96 17.05
N PRO A 190 -4.80 -12.86 16.74
CA PRO A 190 -5.39 -13.75 17.72
C PRO A 190 -4.34 -14.56 18.49
N GLY A 191 -4.48 -14.67 19.81
CA GLY A 191 -3.56 -15.44 20.67
C GLY A 191 -2.25 -14.72 21.03
N TYR A 192 -1.95 -13.57 20.43
CA TYR A 192 -0.74 -12.82 20.75
C TYR A 192 -0.83 -12.11 22.11
N PRO A 193 0.32 -11.79 22.75
CA PRO A 193 0.31 -11.07 24.02
C PRO A 193 -0.39 -9.72 23.94
N LYS A 194 -0.94 -9.28 25.08
CA LYS A 194 -1.58 -7.95 25.19
C LYS A 194 -0.62 -6.84 24.75
N LEU A 195 -1.14 -5.88 24.01
CA LEU A 195 -0.42 -4.66 23.60
C LEU A 195 -0.02 -3.79 24.81
N PRO A 196 0.92 -2.85 24.64
CA PRO A 196 1.10 -1.75 25.58
C PRO A 196 -0.21 -0.99 25.77
N LYS A 197 -0.48 -0.46 26.99
CA LYS A 197 -1.64 0.40 27.21
C LYS A 197 -1.48 1.73 26.43
N PRO A 198 -2.59 2.40 26.04
CA PRO A 198 -2.53 3.76 25.46
C PRO A 198 -1.67 4.72 26.27
N GLY A 199 -0.96 5.62 25.59
CA GLY A 199 -0.07 6.62 26.19
C GLY A 199 1.29 6.09 26.68
N LYS A 200 1.54 4.77 26.62
CA LYS A 200 2.87 4.24 26.96
C LYS A 200 3.92 4.65 25.93
N GLY A 201 5.14 4.91 26.41
CA GLY A 201 6.25 5.34 25.57
C GLY A 201 6.71 4.28 24.55
N PHE A 202 7.42 4.75 23.53
CA PHE A 202 7.96 3.97 22.40
C PHE A 202 8.61 2.63 22.80
N LEU A 203 9.52 2.64 23.79
CA LEU A 203 10.24 1.45 24.27
C LEU A 203 9.32 0.33 24.81
N SER A 204 8.07 0.63 25.15
CA SER A 204 7.12 -0.39 25.62
C SER A 204 6.74 -1.40 24.53
N TRP A 205 6.84 -1.01 23.25
CA TRP A 205 6.54 -1.82 22.08
C TRP A 205 7.67 -2.80 21.70
N PHE A 206 8.86 -2.62 22.28
CA PHE A 206 10.05 -3.47 22.07
C PHE A 206 10.23 -4.53 23.16
N LYS A 207 9.40 -4.50 24.21
CA LYS A 207 9.58 -5.42 25.35
C LYS A 207 9.30 -6.86 24.91
N LYS A 208 10.24 -7.79 25.14
CA LYS A 208 10.08 -9.23 24.85
C LYS A 208 8.74 -9.82 25.34
N ARG A 209 8.20 -9.35 26.48
CA ARG A 209 6.87 -9.80 26.97
C ARG A 209 5.68 -9.47 26.06
N ARG A 210 5.87 -8.63 25.04
CA ARG A 210 4.87 -8.24 24.03
C ARG A 210 5.03 -9.01 22.72
N MET A 211 6.08 -9.82 22.60
CA MET A 211 6.37 -10.62 21.43
C MET A 211 5.65 -11.98 21.48
N PRO A 212 5.15 -12.50 20.35
CA PRO A 212 4.59 -13.85 20.26
C PRO A 212 5.58 -14.91 20.73
N LYS A 213 5.04 -16.08 21.07
CA LYS A 213 5.84 -17.28 21.28
C LYS A 213 5.81 -18.15 20.02
N VAL A 214 6.97 -18.59 19.57
CA VAL A 214 7.17 -19.58 18.51
C VAL A 214 8.15 -20.60 19.04
N GLU A 215 7.80 -21.88 18.95
CA GLU A 215 8.67 -23.01 19.37
C GLU A 215 9.23 -22.86 20.81
N GLY A 216 8.42 -22.35 21.74
CA GLY A 216 8.82 -22.16 23.14
C GLY A 216 9.61 -20.87 23.43
N GLY A 217 10.11 -20.17 22.40
CA GLY A 217 10.82 -18.89 22.50
C GLY A 217 9.96 -17.68 22.13
N LYS A 218 10.35 -16.48 22.56
CA LYS A 218 9.72 -15.22 22.13
C LYS A 218 10.46 -14.66 20.91
N VAL A 219 9.74 -14.40 19.82
CA VAL A 219 10.32 -13.96 18.53
C VAL A 219 9.90 -12.55 18.13
N GLY A 220 10.80 -11.85 17.45
CA GLY A 220 10.59 -10.49 16.98
C GLY A 220 11.24 -9.41 17.85
N ILE A 221 11.41 -8.25 17.24
CA ILE A 221 12.15 -7.10 17.80
C ILE A 221 11.23 -5.96 18.23
N MET A 222 10.11 -5.76 17.51
CA MET A 222 9.16 -4.68 17.78
C MET A 222 7.75 -5.07 17.31
N ARG A 223 6.76 -4.83 18.18
CA ARG A 223 5.36 -5.16 17.92
C ARG A 223 4.70 -4.06 17.09
N GLY A 224 4.02 -4.44 16.00
CA GLY A 224 3.16 -3.53 15.24
C GLY A 224 3.88 -2.47 14.44
N ALA A 225 5.08 -2.77 13.91
CA ALA A 225 5.84 -1.83 13.06
C ALA A 225 5.03 -1.27 11.88
N PHE A 226 4.14 -2.10 11.33
CA PHE A 226 3.27 -1.79 10.20
C PHE A 226 1.90 -1.20 10.58
N GLY A 227 1.65 -1.02 11.89
CA GLY A 227 0.44 -0.39 12.40
C GLY A 227 -0.86 -1.13 12.08
N TRP A 228 -1.93 -0.36 11.93
CA TRP A 228 -3.29 -0.91 11.73
C TRP A 228 -3.52 -1.45 10.33
N TYR A 229 -3.05 -0.71 9.32
CA TYR A 229 -3.24 -1.07 7.91
C TYR A 229 -1.94 -0.88 7.13
N THR A 230 -1.81 -1.62 6.03
CA THR A 230 -0.69 -1.56 5.10
C THR A 230 -1.20 -1.70 3.67
N ALA A 231 -0.99 -0.67 2.85
CA ALA A 231 -1.22 -0.73 1.42
C ALA A 231 0.01 -1.33 0.73
N TYR A 232 -0.20 -2.47 0.09
CA TYR A 232 0.75 -2.98 -0.88
C TYR A 232 0.59 -2.20 -2.17
N VAL A 233 1.72 -1.92 -2.80
CA VAL A 233 1.78 -1.17 -4.05
C VAL A 233 2.51 -1.97 -5.11
N GLY A 234 2.26 -1.66 -6.37
CA GLY A 234 2.95 -2.27 -7.49
C GLY A 234 2.71 -1.51 -8.78
N PRO A 235 3.39 -1.89 -9.87
CA PRO A 235 4.41 -2.94 -9.98
C PRO A 235 5.77 -2.49 -9.42
N ASN A 236 6.80 -3.35 -9.48
CA ASN A 236 8.20 -3.04 -9.14
C ASN A 236 8.34 -2.24 -7.84
N ASN A 237 7.73 -2.74 -6.76
CA ASN A 237 7.66 -2.03 -5.48
C ASN A 237 8.94 -2.14 -4.65
N HIS A 238 9.86 -3.05 -5.00
CA HIS A 238 11.10 -3.31 -4.24
C HIS A 238 10.84 -3.54 -2.74
N SER A 239 9.76 -4.25 -2.41
CA SER A 239 9.28 -4.49 -1.04
C SER A 239 8.95 -3.22 -0.24
N GLN A 240 8.60 -2.11 -0.91
CA GLN A 240 8.25 -0.85 -0.28
C GLN A 240 6.73 -0.61 -0.26
N TRP A 241 6.17 -0.53 0.95
CA TRP A 241 4.74 -0.37 1.21
C TRP A 241 4.39 1.03 1.71
N THR A 242 3.08 1.33 1.79
CA THR A 242 2.59 2.46 2.59
C THR A 242 1.84 1.92 3.80
N HIS A 243 2.27 2.25 5.01
CA HIS A 243 1.72 1.61 6.22
C HIS A 243 1.58 2.55 7.41
N GLY A 244 0.81 2.11 8.40
CA GLY A 244 0.70 2.77 9.71
C GLY A 244 1.95 2.61 10.55
N THR A 245 1.87 2.91 11.84
CA THR A 245 3.00 2.76 12.76
C THR A 245 2.56 2.06 14.04
N LEU A 246 3.49 1.67 14.90
CA LEU A 246 3.15 1.27 16.26
C LEU A 246 2.42 2.41 17.00
N GLY A 247 1.61 2.07 18.01
CA GLY A 247 0.83 3.04 18.76
C GLY A 247 -0.67 2.80 18.69
N TRP A 248 -1.41 3.51 19.53
CA TRP A 248 -2.87 3.59 19.50
C TRP A 248 -3.31 4.80 18.67
N GLY A 249 -4.60 4.91 18.35
CA GLY A 249 -5.12 6.08 17.67
C GLY A 249 -4.90 7.35 18.49
N ALA A 250 -5.11 7.24 19.80
CA ALA A 250 -4.80 8.31 20.76
C ALA A 250 -3.33 8.79 20.77
N ASP A 251 -2.37 8.03 20.24
CA ASP A 251 -0.97 8.48 20.13
C ASP A 251 -0.74 9.45 18.95
N LYS A 252 -1.71 9.59 18.02
CA LYS A 252 -1.65 10.51 16.87
C LYS A 252 -0.33 10.39 16.09
N ASP A 253 0.24 11.51 15.66
CA ASP A 253 1.48 11.60 14.91
C ASP A 253 2.76 11.51 15.77
N LYS A 254 2.61 11.33 17.09
CA LYS A 254 3.73 11.34 18.07
C LYS A 254 4.87 10.42 17.65
N PHE A 255 4.56 9.21 17.19
CA PHE A 255 5.61 8.25 16.80
C PHE A 255 6.21 8.55 15.42
N ILE A 256 5.49 9.21 14.53
CA ILE A 256 6.03 9.72 13.27
C ILE A 256 6.99 10.89 13.56
N LEU A 257 6.53 11.90 14.31
CA LEU A 257 7.35 13.05 14.68
C LEU A 257 8.54 12.70 15.58
N LYS A 258 8.39 11.73 16.49
CA LYS A 258 9.51 11.31 17.35
C LYS A 258 10.64 10.65 16.57
N THR A 259 10.33 9.90 15.50
CA THR A 259 11.35 9.38 14.59
C THR A 259 12.03 10.45 13.74
N LYS A 260 11.39 11.63 13.60
CA LYS A 260 12.04 12.81 13.01
C LYS A 260 12.92 13.54 14.03
N LYS A 261 12.50 13.68 15.30
CA LYS A 261 13.16 14.56 16.29
C LYS A 261 14.39 13.99 17.03
N TYR A 262 14.60 12.67 17.11
CA TYR A 262 15.69 12.08 17.91
C TYR A 262 16.33 10.85 17.27
N TRP A 263 17.64 10.72 17.46
CA TRP A 263 18.49 9.56 17.20
C TRP A 263 17.89 8.24 17.73
N THR A 264 17.11 7.54 16.91
CA THR A 264 16.77 6.12 17.09
C THR A 264 17.70 5.22 16.27
N ASN A 265 18.98 5.56 16.18
CA ASN A 265 20.00 4.78 15.49
C ASN A 265 20.77 3.81 16.40
N VAL A 266 20.24 3.41 17.56
CA VAL A 266 21.00 2.55 18.50
C VAL A 266 20.27 1.31 19.02
N PHE A 267 18.96 1.16 18.81
CA PHE A 267 18.32 -0.11 19.16
C PHE A 267 17.29 -0.51 18.11
N VAL A 268 17.80 -1.35 17.19
CA VAL A 268 17.06 -2.26 16.32
C VAL A 268 16.33 -1.62 15.13
N ASN A 269 17.05 -1.37 14.03
CA ASN A 269 16.59 -1.13 12.64
C ASN A 269 15.09 -0.76 12.45
N PRO A 270 14.52 0.28 13.09
CA PRO A 270 13.06 0.45 13.13
C PRO A 270 12.57 1.42 12.04
N ARG A 271 13.43 1.76 11.07
CA ARG A 271 13.11 2.60 9.93
C ARG A 271 13.29 1.76 8.66
N SER A 272 12.15 1.17 8.26
CA SER A 272 11.73 0.94 6.87
C SER A 272 12.85 0.70 5.84
N SER A 273 12.92 -0.52 5.27
CA SER A 273 13.65 -0.84 4.02
C SER A 273 13.03 -0.13 2.79
N GLY A 274 12.76 1.18 2.87
CA GLY A 274 12.23 2.02 1.80
C GLY A 274 10.71 2.26 1.75
N CYS A 275 9.91 1.63 2.60
CA CYS A 275 8.49 1.95 2.81
C CYS A 275 8.23 3.41 3.25
N SER A 276 6.99 3.86 3.06
CA SER A 276 6.46 5.14 3.54
C SER A 276 5.53 4.90 4.74
N ARG A 277 5.82 5.53 5.88
CA ARG A 277 5.10 5.29 7.15
C ARG A 277 4.31 6.50 7.60
N THR A 278 3.06 6.32 8.00
CA THR A 278 2.18 7.37 8.56
C THR A 278 1.58 6.93 9.91
N ASP A 279 0.86 7.81 10.60
CA ASP A 279 0.13 7.45 11.81
C ASP A 279 -1.03 6.46 11.54
N ASN A 280 -1.53 5.82 12.60
CA ASN A 280 -2.51 4.76 12.48
C ASN A 280 -3.90 5.23 12.03
N GLU A 281 -4.32 6.42 12.45
CA GLU A 281 -5.62 6.96 12.07
C GLU A 281 -5.59 7.41 10.60
N ALA A 282 -4.49 8.04 10.17
CA ALA A 282 -4.25 8.39 8.77
C ALA A 282 -4.30 7.16 7.84
N ILE A 283 -3.55 6.09 8.14
CA ILE A 283 -3.56 4.90 7.25
C ILE A 283 -4.92 4.20 7.24
N ALA A 284 -5.66 4.23 8.36
CA ALA A 284 -7.01 3.68 8.42
C ALA A 284 -8.00 4.51 7.59
N TYR A 285 -7.86 5.84 7.60
CA TYR A 285 -8.65 6.71 6.73
C TYR A 285 -8.29 6.52 5.25
N LEU A 286 -7.00 6.37 4.92
CA LEU A 286 -6.57 6.02 3.56
C LEU A 286 -7.18 4.67 3.11
N ARG A 287 -7.21 3.66 3.98
CA ARG A 287 -7.88 2.38 3.71
C ARG A 287 -9.36 2.53 3.43
N GLU A 288 -10.03 3.48 4.07
CA GLU A 288 -11.45 3.76 3.86
C GLU A 288 -11.71 4.37 2.48
N ILE A 289 -10.90 5.36 2.07
CA ILE A 289 -11.19 6.15 0.87
C ILE A 289 -10.48 5.67 -0.40
N LEU A 290 -9.39 4.89 -0.28
CA LEU A 290 -8.58 4.44 -1.41
C LEU A 290 -8.80 2.94 -1.70
N PRO A 291 -9.65 2.58 -2.68
CA PRO A 291 -9.83 1.19 -3.09
C PRO A 291 -8.60 0.64 -3.83
N LEU A 292 -8.60 -0.68 -4.07
CA LEU A 292 -7.59 -1.32 -4.93
C LEU A 292 -7.59 -0.68 -6.33
N GLY A 293 -6.41 -0.57 -6.91
CA GLY A 293 -6.14 0.13 -8.16
C GLY A 293 -5.89 1.62 -8.01
N THR A 294 -6.11 2.23 -6.84
CA THR A 294 -5.87 3.68 -6.67
C THR A 294 -4.41 4.04 -6.97
N PRO A 295 -4.13 5.06 -7.81
CA PRO A 295 -2.78 5.55 -8.05
C PRO A 295 -2.12 6.09 -6.79
N ILE A 296 -0.89 5.64 -6.54
CA ILE A 296 0.02 6.18 -5.53
C ILE A 296 1.26 6.66 -6.27
N ILE A 297 1.46 7.96 -6.32
CA ILE A 297 2.55 8.59 -7.04
C ILE A 297 3.57 9.07 -6.03
N LYS A 298 4.76 8.46 -6.04
CA LYS A 298 5.88 8.85 -5.19
C LYS A 298 6.76 9.81 -5.97
N ILE A 299 6.84 11.05 -5.50
CA ILE A 299 7.64 12.10 -6.12
C ILE A 299 8.69 12.65 -5.17
N TYR A 300 9.70 13.32 -5.71
CA TYR A 300 10.66 14.10 -4.97
C TYR A 300 10.74 15.47 -5.61
N ALA A 301 9.96 16.43 -5.12
CA ALA A 301 9.71 17.70 -5.81
C ALA A 301 9.60 18.89 -4.86
N TYR A 302 9.88 20.08 -5.40
CA TYR A 302 9.51 21.35 -4.78
C TYR A 302 7.99 21.49 -4.68
N GLU A 303 7.52 22.12 -3.62
CA GLU A 303 6.10 22.42 -3.42
C GLU A 303 5.82 23.89 -3.71
N GLU A 304 4.78 24.15 -4.49
CA GLU A 304 4.20 25.47 -4.67
C GLU A 304 2.67 25.41 -4.58
N LEU A 305 2.05 26.58 -4.44
CA LEU A 305 0.62 26.76 -4.57
C LEU A 305 0.32 27.33 -5.96
N MET A 306 -0.61 26.70 -6.67
CA MET A 306 -1.13 27.25 -7.92
C MET A 306 -2.11 28.40 -7.64
N ASP A 307 -2.96 28.25 -6.62
CA ASP A 307 -3.75 29.33 -6.02
C ASP A 307 -3.16 29.72 -4.65
N GLN A 308 -2.43 30.83 -4.62
CA GLN A 308 -1.82 31.38 -3.38
C GLN A 308 -2.86 31.79 -2.33
N THR A 309 -4.11 32.05 -2.74
CA THR A 309 -5.19 32.43 -1.82
C THR A 309 -5.89 31.23 -1.19
N LEU A 310 -5.67 30.03 -1.75
CA LEU A 310 -6.38 28.79 -1.36
C LEU A 310 -7.90 28.97 -1.33
N SER A 311 -8.47 29.78 -2.23
CA SER A 311 -9.88 30.18 -2.24
C SER A 311 -10.88 29.02 -2.27
N ARG A 312 -10.45 27.84 -2.76
CA ARG A 312 -11.25 26.60 -2.86
C ARG A 312 -11.23 25.77 -1.57
N TYR A 313 -10.46 26.17 -0.58
CA TYR A 313 -10.23 25.47 0.67
C TYR A 313 -10.86 26.23 1.83
N SER A 314 -11.41 25.46 2.77
CA SER A 314 -12.04 26.00 3.97
C SER A 314 -11.21 25.60 5.17
N GLU A 315 -11.05 26.52 6.12
CA GLU A 315 -10.42 26.23 7.42
C GLU A 315 -11.22 25.19 8.25
N HIS A 316 -12.46 24.87 7.85
CA HIS A 316 -13.22 23.80 8.48
C HIS A 316 -12.52 22.45 8.30
N THR A 317 -12.16 21.82 9.41
CA THR A 317 -11.53 20.50 9.44
C THR A 317 -12.59 19.43 9.75
N PRO A 318 -13.11 18.69 8.74
CA PRO A 318 -14.09 17.66 8.98
C PRO A 318 -13.51 16.51 9.82
N THR A 319 -14.38 15.78 10.51
CA THR A 319 -13.98 14.65 11.37
C THR A 319 -14.48 13.32 10.81
N TRP A 320 -13.61 12.32 10.81
CA TRP A 320 -13.95 10.92 10.53
C TRP A 320 -13.98 10.12 11.83
N ASN A 321 -15.09 9.43 12.09
CA ASN A 321 -15.22 8.57 13.27
C ASN A 321 -14.92 7.12 12.88
N TYR A 322 -14.15 6.42 13.72
CA TYR A 322 -13.74 5.05 13.45
C TYR A 322 -13.96 4.12 14.64
N ILE A 323 -14.12 2.83 14.31
CA ILE A 323 -14.09 1.70 15.22
C ILE A 323 -13.08 0.69 14.66
N LEU A 324 -11.95 0.52 15.34
CA LEU A 324 -10.96 -0.50 15.01
C LEU A 324 -11.42 -1.84 15.58
N THR A 325 -11.51 -2.87 14.72
CA THR A 325 -12.01 -4.20 15.10
C THR A 325 -10.95 -5.29 14.91
N LYS A 326 -11.16 -6.45 15.52
CA LYS A 326 -10.36 -7.67 15.32
C LYS A 326 -10.65 -8.39 14.00
N GLU A 327 -11.78 -8.08 13.36
CA GLU A 327 -12.22 -8.74 12.13
C GLU A 327 -11.19 -8.57 11.01
N GLY A 328 -10.91 -9.67 10.29
CA GLY A 328 -9.96 -9.69 9.19
C GLY A 328 -8.54 -9.33 9.59
N ALA A 329 -8.14 -9.59 10.84
CA ALA A 329 -6.75 -9.50 11.26
C ALA A 329 -5.88 -10.41 10.38
N GLN A 330 -4.73 -9.90 9.94
CA GLN A 330 -3.78 -10.58 9.05
C GLN A 330 -4.41 -11.00 7.71
N THR A 331 -5.36 -10.23 7.19
CA THR A 331 -5.90 -10.38 5.82
C THR A 331 -6.27 -9.00 5.26
N ASN A 332 -6.95 -8.94 4.10
CA ASN A 332 -7.67 -7.74 3.66
C ASN A 332 -8.92 -7.49 4.51
N GLY A 333 -8.70 -7.10 5.77
CA GLY A 333 -9.75 -6.79 6.71
C GLY A 333 -10.59 -5.58 6.30
N PRO A 334 -11.81 -5.47 6.85
CA PRO A 334 -12.72 -4.38 6.53
C PRO A 334 -12.19 -3.04 7.02
N SER A 335 -12.72 -1.96 6.45
CA SER A 335 -12.50 -0.59 6.90
C SER A 335 -12.98 -0.39 8.35
N SER A 336 -12.30 0.52 9.04
CA SER A 336 -12.63 1.00 10.40
C SER A 336 -13.68 2.10 10.43
N ASP A 337 -14.27 2.50 9.30
CA ASP A 337 -15.33 3.52 9.31
C ASP A 337 -16.47 3.14 10.26
N ARG A 338 -16.81 4.04 11.19
CA ARG A 338 -17.75 3.76 12.28
C ARG A 338 -19.11 3.28 11.75
N ASN A 339 -19.66 3.95 10.74
CA ASN A 339 -20.97 3.59 10.22
C ASN A 339 -20.91 2.21 9.56
N LYS A 340 -19.88 1.94 8.75
CA LYS A 340 -19.70 0.60 8.14
C LYS A 340 -19.52 -0.49 9.19
N VAL A 341 -18.82 -0.22 10.29
CA VAL A 341 -18.63 -1.18 11.39
C VAL A 341 -19.96 -1.46 12.10
N LEU A 342 -20.71 -0.43 12.45
CA LEU A 342 -22.01 -0.56 13.11
C LEU A 342 -23.02 -1.31 12.22
N THR A 343 -23.07 -1.00 10.92
CA THR A 343 -23.93 -1.70 9.95
C THR A 343 -23.63 -3.19 9.85
N ARG A 344 -22.36 -3.61 10.04
CA ARG A 344 -21.99 -5.03 10.06
C ARG A 344 -22.41 -5.76 11.35
N GLY A 345 -22.90 -5.05 12.36
CA GLY A 345 -23.32 -5.66 13.63
C GLY A 345 -22.15 -6.24 14.43
N VAL A 346 -20.98 -5.60 14.37
CA VAL A 346 -19.77 -6.09 15.04
C VAL A 346 -20.00 -6.15 16.55
N ARG A 347 -19.73 -7.32 17.14
CA ARG A 347 -19.92 -7.52 18.58
C ARG A 347 -18.94 -6.68 19.40
N PRO A 348 -19.32 -6.21 20.61
CA PRO A 348 -18.44 -5.42 21.47
C PRO A 348 -17.10 -6.10 21.79
N ASP A 349 -17.06 -7.43 21.93
CA ASP A 349 -15.82 -8.17 22.18
C ASP A 349 -14.83 -8.15 21.00
N GLN A 350 -15.29 -7.76 19.81
CA GLN A 350 -14.48 -7.61 18.60
C GLN A 350 -13.93 -6.20 18.41
N ILE A 351 -14.37 -5.23 19.22
CA ILE A 351 -13.88 -3.85 19.17
C ILE A 351 -12.57 -3.74 19.95
N ILE A 352 -11.60 -3.01 19.37
CA ILE A 352 -10.28 -2.76 19.94
C ILE A 352 -10.18 -1.33 20.46
N GLU A 353 -10.57 -0.36 19.63
CA GLU A 353 -10.52 1.07 19.93
C GLU A 353 -11.59 1.79 19.11
N GLU A 354 -12.10 2.89 19.66
CA GLU A 354 -12.99 3.83 18.97
C GLU A 354 -12.41 5.24 19.10
N GLY A 355 -12.62 6.07 18.08
CA GLY A 355 -12.11 7.42 18.10
C GLY A 355 -12.57 8.27 16.94
N SER A 356 -12.00 9.48 16.90
CA SER A 356 -12.29 10.51 15.91
C SER A 356 -10.98 11.09 15.38
N TYR A 357 -10.91 11.24 14.06
CA TYR A 357 -9.75 11.74 13.35
C TYR A 357 -10.12 13.00 12.57
N ALA A 358 -9.37 14.08 12.80
CA ALA A 358 -9.52 15.33 12.09
C ALA A 358 -8.86 15.19 10.70
N ILE A 359 -9.65 15.36 9.65
CA ILE A 359 -9.20 15.24 8.26
C ILE A 359 -8.66 16.61 7.84
N ASP A 360 -7.34 16.76 7.78
CA ASP A 360 -6.71 17.96 7.26
C ASP A 360 -6.95 18.08 5.75
N GLN A 361 -7.65 19.12 5.32
CA GLN A 361 -7.91 19.39 3.91
C GLN A 361 -7.19 20.65 3.42
N MET A 362 -6.35 21.27 4.24
CA MET A 362 -5.66 22.52 3.92
C MET A 362 -4.27 22.25 3.36
N PRO A 363 -3.99 22.60 2.08
CA PRO A 363 -2.67 22.37 1.50
C PRO A 363 -1.63 23.22 2.22
N THR A 364 -0.68 22.56 2.88
CA THR A 364 0.37 23.26 3.64
C THR A 364 1.71 23.09 2.93
N PRO A 365 2.27 24.15 2.30
CA PRO A 365 3.55 24.05 1.60
C PRO A 365 4.70 23.91 2.59
N THR A 366 5.66 23.04 2.25
CA THR A 366 6.90 22.88 3.01
C THR A 366 8.04 23.63 2.33
N THR A 367 8.72 24.51 3.08
CA THR A 367 9.89 25.25 2.56
C THR A 367 11.04 24.30 2.25
N PHE A 368 11.62 24.43 1.05
CA PHE A 368 12.84 23.73 0.67
C PHE A 368 14.09 24.45 1.18
N THR A 369 15.01 23.72 1.83
CA THR A 369 16.26 24.24 2.36
C THR A 369 17.43 23.32 2.00
N VAL A 370 18.42 23.87 1.29
CA VAL A 370 19.52 23.10 0.68
C VAL A 370 20.55 22.63 1.73
N LYS A 371 20.96 23.50 2.65
CA LYS A 371 22.20 23.31 3.44
C LYS A 371 21.97 23.17 4.94
N SER A 372 20.96 22.40 5.35
CA SER A 372 20.75 22.15 6.79
C SER A 372 20.58 20.66 7.05
N GLU A 373 21.70 19.99 7.34
CA GLU A 373 21.71 18.58 7.77
C GLU A 373 20.81 18.37 9.00
N PHE A 374 20.80 19.32 9.93
CA PHE A 374 19.92 19.28 11.10
C PHE A 374 18.44 19.32 10.70
N ARG A 375 18.02 20.30 9.87
CA ARG A 375 16.62 20.39 9.38
C ARG A 375 16.22 19.19 8.54
N ARG A 376 17.18 18.61 7.79
CA ARG A 376 16.99 17.36 7.04
C ARG A 376 16.66 16.20 7.97
N LYS A 377 17.49 16.01 9.00
CA LYS A 377 17.28 14.94 9.99
C LYS A 377 15.93 15.03 10.71
N ILE A 378 15.45 16.25 10.97
CA ILE A 378 14.14 16.49 11.61
C ILE A 378 12.95 16.62 10.65
N GLY A 379 13.14 16.37 9.34
CA GLY A 379 12.06 16.40 8.35
C GLY A 379 11.41 17.77 8.15
N GLN A 380 12.16 18.85 8.41
CA GLN A 380 11.70 20.25 8.24
C GLN A 380 12.42 20.97 7.10
N SER A 381 13.22 20.24 6.32
CA SER A 381 14.02 20.84 5.25
C SER A 381 13.31 20.92 3.91
N GLY A 382 12.22 20.18 3.72
CA GLY A 382 11.67 19.92 2.39
C GLY A 382 12.63 19.20 1.44
N ASN A 383 13.70 18.58 1.96
CA ASN A 383 14.74 17.90 1.20
C ASN A 383 15.33 16.72 2.02
N VAL A 384 14.51 15.71 2.31
CA VAL A 384 14.86 14.61 3.25
C VAL A 384 16.15 13.84 2.89
N TYR A 385 16.52 13.77 1.62
CA TYR A 385 17.75 13.09 1.15
C TYR A 385 18.88 14.04 0.75
N GLY A 386 18.68 15.36 0.92
CA GLY A 386 19.70 16.35 0.58
C GLY A 386 20.09 16.28 -0.90
N VAL A 387 19.09 16.18 -1.78
CA VAL A 387 19.29 16.27 -3.23
C VAL A 387 19.65 17.70 -3.57
N GLU A 388 20.66 17.89 -4.42
CA GLU A 388 21.11 19.22 -4.82
C GLU A 388 20.09 19.89 -5.74
N PRO A 389 19.90 21.22 -5.68
CA PRO A 389 18.94 21.92 -6.53
C PRO A 389 19.12 21.69 -8.02
N ALA A 390 20.36 21.50 -8.48
CA ALA A 390 20.67 21.24 -9.88
C ALA A 390 20.15 19.87 -10.36
N ASP A 391 19.97 18.92 -9.44
CA ASP A 391 19.45 17.58 -9.72
C ASP A 391 17.91 17.50 -9.58
N MET A 392 17.27 18.57 -9.13
CA MET A 392 15.82 18.64 -8.94
C MET A 392 15.13 19.15 -10.21
N HIS A 393 13.94 18.62 -10.52
CA HIS A 393 13.23 18.98 -11.75
C HIS A 393 11.74 19.25 -11.51
N GLY A 394 11.29 20.41 -11.98
CA GLY A 394 9.89 20.81 -11.97
C GLY A 394 9.33 21.13 -10.58
N VAL A 395 8.03 21.34 -10.55
CA VAL A 395 7.29 21.80 -9.37
C VAL A 395 6.04 20.96 -9.17
N PHE A 396 5.71 20.68 -7.92
CA PHE A 396 4.45 20.07 -7.50
C PHE A 396 3.51 21.12 -6.89
N TYR A 397 2.35 21.31 -7.52
CA TYR A 397 1.29 22.18 -7.04
C TYR A 397 0.40 21.45 -6.03
N ILE A 398 0.66 21.66 -4.75
CA ILE A 398 0.06 20.85 -3.67
C ILE A 398 -1.44 21.08 -3.50
N ASP A 399 -1.96 22.21 -3.96
CA ASP A 399 -3.37 22.57 -3.92
C ASP A 399 -4.17 22.02 -5.10
N THR A 400 -3.52 21.62 -6.18
CA THR A 400 -4.22 21.10 -7.37
C THR A 400 -3.83 19.67 -7.72
N GLY A 401 -2.83 19.12 -7.03
CA GLY A 401 -2.36 17.76 -7.29
C GLY A 401 -1.67 17.63 -8.65
N LEU A 402 -1.20 18.74 -9.23
CA LEU A 402 -0.58 18.80 -10.56
C LEU A 402 0.93 18.95 -10.47
N VAL A 403 1.65 18.51 -11.50
CA VAL A 403 3.09 18.74 -11.64
C VAL A 403 3.41 19.49 -12.92
N ARG A 404 4.35 20.44 -12.89
CA ARG A 404 4.83 21.17 -14.06
C ARG A 404 6.31 20.91 -14.28
N GLY A 405 6.65 20.38 -15.46
CA GLY A 405 8.04 20.08 -15.85
C GLY A 405 8.73 19.07 -14.93
N TYR A 406 7.98 18.27 -14.17
CA TYR A 406 8.53 17.33 -13.21
C TYR A 406 9.23 16.17 -13.91
N ARG A 407 10.38 15.80 -13.35
CA ARG A 407 11.08 14.53 -13.59
C ARG A 407 11.60 14.04 -12.25
N HIS A 408 11.82 12.73 -12.11
CA HIS A 408 12.57 12.23 -10.97
C HIS A 408 13.96 12.90 -10.91
N PRO A 409 14.50 13.18 -9.72
CA PRO A 409 15.83 13.75 -9.60
C PRO A 409 16.90 12.95 -10.35
N THR A 410 17.91 13.63 -10.90
CA THR A 410 19.06 12.98 -11.56
C THR A 410 20.09 12.40 -10.59
N ASP A 411 19.93 12.69 -9.30
CA ASP A 411 20.76 12.12 -8.24
C ASP A 411 20.70 10.59 -8.26
N ALA A 412 21.85 9.96 -8.48
CA ALA A 412 21.99 8.51 -8.64
C ALA A 412 21.52 7.70 -7.41
N ARG A 413 21.41 8.34 -6.24
CA ARG A 413 20.89 7.71 -5.00
C ARG A 413 19.38 7.55 -5.02
N ILE A 414 18.66 8.26 -5.91
CA ILE A 414 17.20 8.24 -6.00
C ILE A 414 16.78 7.21 -7.03
N LEU A 415 16.35 6.05 -6.53
CA LEU A 415 15.91 4.94 -7.38
C LEU A 415 14.45 5.07 -7.77
N ARG A 416 14.12 4.54 -8.95
CA ARG A 416 12.77 4.49 -9.51
C ARG A 416 12.21 3.07 -9.42
N GLY A 417 11.02 2.93 -8.85
CA GLY A 417 10.18 1.74 -8.98
C GLY A 417 8.90 2.05 -9.77
N GLY A 418 7.87 1.21 -9.61
CA GLY A 418 6.58 1.45 -10.26
C GLY A 418 6.56 1.09 -11.75
N TYR A 419 5.61 1.64 -12.49
CA TYR A 419 5.54 1.47 -13.94
C TYR A 419 6.73 2.15 -14.63
N LYS A 420 7.48 1.39 -15.44
CA LYS A 420 8.68 1.90 -16.16
C LYS A 420 8.32 2.94 -17.23
N ASP A 421 7.13 2.86 -17.80
CA ASP A 421 6.63 3.72 -18.88
C ASP A 421 5.67 4.83 -18.41
N GLU A 422 5.48 4.97 -17.09
CA GLU A 422 4.66 6.04 -16.51
C GLU A 422 5.50 6.80 -15.47
N LEU A 423 5.82 8.06 -15.75
CA LEU A 423 6.46 8.95 -14.77
C LEU A 423 5.42 9.38 -13.73
N VAL A 424 4.33 9.97 -14.23
CA VAL A 424 3.09 10.25 -13.50
C VAL A 424 1.91 9.98 -14.46
N PRO A 425 0.70 9.68 -13.95
CA PRO A 425 -0.49 9.64 -14.79
C PRO A 425 -0.76 10.96 -15.52
N SER A 426 -1.23 10.88 -16.77
CA SER A 426 -1.41 12.05 -17.63
C SER A 426 -2.35 13.13 -17.08
N PHE A 427 -3.28 12.78 -16.20
CA PHE A 427 -4.18 13.74 -15.55
C PHE A 427 -3.49 14.61 -14.49
N ILE A 428 -2.29 14.24 -14.05
CA ILE A 428 -1.48 14.99 -13.07
C ILE A 428 -0.53 15.99 -13.76
N GLU A 429 -0.22 15.79 -15.04
CA GLU A 429 0.67 16.69 -15.77
C GLU A 429 -0.03 18.01 -16.09
N TYR A 430 0.56 19.11 -15.63
CA TYR A 430 0.19 20.44 -16.06
C TYR A 430 0.87 20.74 -17.40
N LYS A 431 0.06 20.78 -18.47
CA LYS A 431 0.49 21.09 -19.83
C LYS A 431 0.53 22.60 -20.08
#